data_AF-A0A4J2DTP5-F1
#
_entry.id   AF-A0A4J2DTP5-F1
#
_cell.length_a   1.000
_cell.length_b   1.000
_cell.length_c   1.000
_cell.angle_alpha   90.00
_cell.angle_beta   90.00
_cell.angle_gamma   90.00
#
_symmetry.space_group_name_H-M   'P 1'
#
loop_
_entity.id
_entity.type
_entity.pdbx_description
1 polymer ?
#
loop_
_entity_poly.entity_id
_entity_poly.type
_entity_poly.pdbx_seq_one_letter_code
_entity_poly.pdbx_strand_id
1 'polypeptide(L)' 'MKNRIIDVFEVVNRILVITVENPDFEEYQFVKIGDKKYRVRSGPMIHSTPPQSVLDRDTFTIDYTDDELLDKEAVFTTH' A
#
# COMPACT_ATOMS: atom_id res chain seq x y z
N MET A 1 6.95 -9.74 -8.31
CA MET A 1 7.09 -8.54 -9.18
C MET A 1 7.21 -7.32 -8.27
N LYS A 2 7.92 -6.25 -8.67
CA LYS A 2 8.11 -5.09 -7.78
C LYS A 2 6.79 -4.32 -7.63
N ASN A 3 6.45 -3.89 -6.41
CA ASN A 3 5.28 -3.10 -6.06
C ASN A 3 3.92 -3.68 -6.54
N ARG A 4 3.82 -4.98 -6.77
CA ARG A 4 2.54 -5.59 -7.13
C ARG A 4 1.66 -5.68 -5.90
N ILE A 5 0.40 -5.23 -5.99
CA ILE A 5 -0.58 -5.36 -4.92
C ILE A 5 -0.98 -6.83 -4.77
N ILE A 6 -0.73 -7.39 -3.59
CA ILE A 6 -0.99 -8.80 -3.27
C ILE A 6 -2.13 -8.98 -2.26
N ASP A 7 -2.49 -7.92 -1.54
CA ASP A 7 -3.64 -7.95 -0.62
C ASP A 7 -4.28 -6.56 -0.48
N VAL A 8 -5.59 -6.57 -0.26
CA VAL A 8 -6.43 -5.38 -0.07
C VAL A 8 -7.48 -5.69 0.98
N PHE A 9 -7.43 -4.98 2.11
CA PHE A 9 -8.35 -5.18 3.23
C PHE A 9 -9.00 -3.86 3.64
N GLU A 10 -10.33 -3.82 3.74
CA GLU A 10 -11.06 -2.67 4.25
C GLU A 10 -11.06 -2.66 5.79
N VAL A 11 -10.66 -1.54 6.37
CA VAL A 11 -10.77 -1.27 7.81
C VAL A 11 -11.81 -0.19 8.08
N VAL A 12 -12.04 0.08 9.38
CA VAL A 12 -12.96 1.12 9.85
C VAL A 12 -12.71 2.48 9.19
N ASN A 13 -13.78 3.28 9.09
CA ASN A 13 -13.77 4.62 8.50
C ASN A 13 -13.43 4.67 7.00
N ARG A 14 -13.75 3.62 6.23
CA ARG A 14 -13.56 3.58 4.78
C ARG A 14 -12.09 3.80 4.38
N ILE A 15 -11.19 3.08 5.04
CA ILE A 15 -9.76 3.07 4.73
C ILE A 15 -9.43 1.69 4.17
N LEU A 16 -8.65 1.65 3.08
CA LEU A 16 -8.10 0.40 2.56
C LEU A 16 -6.65 0.26 3.02
N VAL A 17 -6.35 -0.91 3.55
CA VAL A 17 -5.00 -1.40 3.83
C VAL A 17 -4.55 -2.20 2.61
N ILE A 18 -3.41 -1.84 2.03
CA ILE A 18 -2.90 -2.42 0.79
C ILE A 18 -1.51 -2.95 1.05
N THR A 19 -1.28 -4.22 0.74
CA THR A 19 0.03 -4.87 0.82
C THR A 19 0.60 -5.09 -0.58
N VAL A 20 1.88 -4.78 -0.76
CA VAL A 20 2.59 -4.94 -2.02
C VAL A 20 3.82 -5.84 -1.89
N GLU A 21 4.13 -6.55 -2.97
CA GLU A 21 5.31 -7.41 -3.06
C GLU A 21 6.58 -6.58 -3.39
N ASN A 22 7.65 -6.77 -2.61
CA ASN A 22 8.94 -6.10 -2.79
C ASN A 22 8.79 -4.56 -2.94
N PRO A 23 8.26 -3.89 -1.91
CA PRO A 23 7.96 -2.46 -1.91
C PRO A 23 9.22 -1.62 -2.13
N ASP A 24 9.06 -0.56 -2.89
CA ASP A 24 9.99 0.58 -2.90
C ASP A 24 9.33 1.72 -2.17
N PHE A 25 9.39 1.70 -0.83
CA PHE A 25 8.81 2.76 0.00
C PHE A 25 9.90 3.75 0.44
N GLU A 26 9.99 4.86 -0.27
CA GLU A 26 10.54 6.12 0.21
C GLU A 26 9.42 6.94 0.90
N GLU A 27 9.70 8.20 1.27
CA GLU A 27 8.76 9.15 1.91
C GLU A 27 7.66 9.63 0.94
N TYR A 28 6.95 8.71 0.31
CA TYR A 28 5.96 8.99 -0.72
C TYR A 28 4.62 9.42 -0.13
N GLN A 29 4.02 10.45 -0.73
CA GLN A 29 2.71 10.99 -0.33
C GLN A 29 1.56 10.42 -1.16
N PHE A 30 1.87 9.91 -2.35
CA PHE A 30 0.88 9.42 -3.30
C PHE A 30 1.31 8.10 -3.94
N VAL A 31 0.32 7.36 -4.40
CA VAL A 31 0.50 6.13 -5.18
C VAL A 31 -0.40 6.20 -6.40
N LYS A 32 0.14 5.84 -7.56
CA LYS A 32 -0.62 5.60 -8.79
C LYS A 32 -0.88 4.10 -8.90
N ILE A 33 -2.16 3.72 -9.06
CA ILE A 33 -2.59 2.33 -9.29
C ILE A 33 -3.50 2.34 -10.50
N GLY A 34 -3.10 1.67 -11.58
CA GLY A 34 -3.73 1.84 -12.89
C GLY A 34 -3.65 3.29 -13.36
N ASP A 35 -4.79 3.88 -13.76
CA ASP A 35 -4.86 5.27 -14.24
C ASP A 35 -5.18 6.30 -13.14
N LYS A 36 -5.32 5.86 -11.89
CA LYS A 36 -5.76 6.70 -10.76
C LYS A 36 -4.64 6.95 -9.78
N LYS A 37 -4.65 8.14 -9.18
CA LYS A 37 -3.71 8.59 -8.14
C LYS A 37 -4.44 8.70 -6.80
N TYR A 38 -3.87 8.08 -5.78
CA TYR A 38 -4.41 8.03 -4.42
C TYR A 38 -3.42 8.69 -3.45
N ARG A 39 -3.96 9.34 -2.43
CA ARG A 39 -3.16 9.89 -1.33
C ARG A 39 -2.92 8.79 -0.29
N VAL A 40 -1.65 8.59 0.05
CA VAL A 40 -1.26 7.69 1.13
C VAL A 40 -1.64 8.34 2.47
N ARG A 41 -2.41 7.63 3.30
CA ARG A 41 -2.97 8.13 4.57
C ARG A 41 -2.08 7.85 5.77
N SER A 42 -1.41 6.71 5.80
CA SER A 42 -0.34 6.39 6.75
C SER A 42 0.87 5.86 5.99
N GLY A 43 2.06 6.28 6.41
CA GLY A 43 3.29 5.59 6.03
C GLY A 43 3.27 4.13 6.50
N PRO A 44 4.23 3.31 6.06
CA PRO A 44 4.16 1.87 6.21
C PRO A 44 3.93 1.41 7.64
N MET A 45 2.86 0.63 7.85
CA MET A 45 2.56 0.02 9.15
C MET A 45 3.47 -1.19 9.36
N ILE A 46 4.32 -1.13 10.38
CA ILE A 46 5.15 -2.27 10.80
C ILE A 46 4.26 -3.23 11.59
N HIS A 47 3.95 -4.40 11.02
CA HIS A 47 3.34 -5.49 11.77
C HIS A 47 4.35 -6.01 12.81
N SER A 48 4.09 -5.73 14.09
CA SER A 48 4.85 -6.34 15.18
C SER A 48 4.21 -7.69 15.51
N THR A 49 4.97 -8.77 15.28
CA THR A 49 4.76 -10.20 15.62
C THR A 49 3.94 -11.11 14.68
N PRO A 50 4.45 -12.34 14.36
CA PRO A 50 5.55 -13.04 15.03
C PRO A 50 6.97 -12.62 14.57
N PRO A 51 8.00 -12.89 15.39
CA PRO A 51 9.29 -12.23 15.32
C PRO A 51 10.31 -13.11 14.57
N GLN A 52 10.33 -13.12 13.24
CA GLN A 52 11.43 -13.73 12.48
C GLN A 52 11.39 -13.39 10.97
N SER A 53 11.38 -12.11 10.65
CA SER A 53 12.08 -11.50 9.51
C SER A 53 11.63 -10.04 9.45
N VAL A 54 12.59 -9.12 9.35
CA VAL A 54 12.50 -7.80 8.69
C VAL A 54 11.06 -7.24 8.57
N LEU A 55 10.62 -6.29 9.40
CA LEU A 55 10.65 -4.85 9.05
C LEU A 55 10.24 -4.48 7.60
N ASP A 56 9.45 -5.30 6.92
CA ASP A 56 9.04 -4.99 5.55
C ASP A 56 7.93 -3.95 5.59
N ARG A 57 8.34 -2.72 5.29
CA ARG A 57 7.48 -1.61 4.93
C ARG A 57 6.79 -1.97 3.62
N ASP A 58 5.79 -2.85 3.66
CA ASP A 58 5.12 -3.41 2.48
C ASP A 58 3.64 -3.05 2.40
N THR A 59 3.12 -2.44 3.47
CA THR A 59 1.71 -2.16 3.63
C THR A 59 1.48 -0.66 3.83
N PHE A 60 0.57 -0.07 3.07
CA PHE A 60 0.18 1.33 3.19
C PHE A 60 -1.35 1.47 3.20
N THR A 61 -1.84 2.67 3.51
CA THR A 61 -3.29 2.94 3.52
C THR A 61 -3.70 4.04 2.56
N ILE A 62 -4.89 3.92 1.98
CA ILE A 62 -5.57 4.94 1.17
C ILE A 62 -7.03 5.07 1.58
N ASP A 63 -7.70 6.13 1.11
CA ASP A 63 -9.17 6.20 1.22
C ASP A 63 -9.83 5.11 0.37
N TYR A 64 -10.99 4.65 0.81
CA TYR A 64 -11.81 3.67 0.10
C TYR A 64 -12.07 4.07 -1.35
N THR A 65 -11.98 3.07 -2.22
CA THR A 65 -12.39 3.15 -3.61
C THR A 65 -13.06 1.83 -4.02
N ASP A 66 -14.01 1.90 -4.96
CA ASP A 66 -14.62 0.72 -5.59
C ASP A 66 -13.77 0.15 -6.74
N ASP A 67 -12.56 0.70 -6.95
CA ASP A 67 -11.64 0.21 -7.97
C ASP A 67 -11.07 -1.16 -7.61
N GLU A 68 -10.97 -2.04 -8.60
CA GLU A 68 -10.24 -3.30 -8.46
C GLU A 68 -8.73 -3.01 -8.38
N LEU A 69 -8.10 -3.31 -7.25
CA LEU A 69 -6.69 -2.97 -7.00
C LEU A 69 -5.74 -4.18 -7.03
N LEU A 70 -6.25 -5.39 -6.78
CA LEU A 70 -5.44 -6.61 -6.74
C LEU A 70 -4.67 -6.83 -8.05
N ASP A 71 -3.47 -7.38 -7.92
CA ASP A 71 -2.52 -7.67 -9.02
C ASP A 71 -2.06 -6.46 -9.84
N LYS A 72 -2.51 -5.25 -9.53
CA LYS A 72 -2.01 -4.03 -10.16
C LYS A 72 -0.67 -3.60 -9.57
N GLU A 73 0.09 -2.86 -10.36
CA GLU A 73 1.32 -2.23 -9.91
C GLU A 73 1.02 -0.91 -9.19
N ALA A 74 1.66 -0.73 -8.03
CA ALA A 74 1.64 0.50 -7.26
C ALA A 74 2.90 1.34 -7.56
N VAL A 75 2.72 2.53 -8.14
CA VAL A 75 3.83 3.44 -8.46
C VAL A 75 3.79 4.63 -7.52
N PHE A 76 4.78 4.74 -6.64
CA PHE A 76 4.81 5.77 -5.60
C PHE A 76 5.46 7.08 -6.09
N THR A 77 4.94 8.22 -5.65
CA THR A 77 5.44 9.56 -5.98
C THR A 77 5.29 10.52 -4.80
N THR A 78 6.21 11.48 -4.70
CA THR A 78 6.21 12.54 -3.68
C THR A 78 5.35 13.75 -4.04
N HIS A 79 4.97 13.92 -5.32
CA HIS A 79 4.24 15.10 -5.83
C HIS A 79 3.11 14.71 -6.79
#